data_AF-A0A5J4TWE3-F1
#
_entry.id   AF-A0A5J4TWE3-F1
#
_cell.length_a   1.000
_cell.length_b   1.000
_cell.length_c   1.000
_cell.angle_alpha   90.00
_cell.angle_beta   90.00
_cell.angle_gamma   90.00
#
_symmetry.space_group_name_H-M   'P 1'
#
loop_
_entity.id
_entity.type
_entity.pdbx_description
1 polymer ?
#
loop_
_entity_poly.entity_id
_entity_poly.type
_entity_poly.pdbx_seq_one_letter_code
_entity_poly.pdbx_strand_id
1 'polypeptide(L)'
;MFVLILITNGLTQSIPEIINSNPNSTWVAVDYPPSIMNKMKHNSQISNHITSHETEPYKDNSNVPSEFDARKQWPGLILGVRDQGDCGACWAFSIAENIGNRLGILKCSRGFMSPQDLISCNDFGSGCKGGY
;
A
#
# COMPACT_ATOMS: atom_id res chain seq x y z
N MET A 1 -11.96 59.55 -9.97
CA MET A 1 -11.95 58.25 -10.68
C MET A 1 -10.78 57.45 -10.14
N PHE A 2 -10.98 56.69 -9.07
CA PHE A 2 -9.97 55.78 -8.51
C PHE A 2 -10.41 54.36 -8.84
N VAL A 3 -9.63 53.67 -9.67
CA VAL A 3 -9.85 52.26 -10.00
C VAL A 3 -9.22 51.44 -8.87
N LEU A 4 -10.06 50.89 -7.99
CA LEU A 4 -9.65 49.86 -7.05
C LEU A 4 -9.53 48.55 -7.84
N ILE A 5 -8.31 48.16 -8.21
CA ILE A 5 -8.05 46.83 -8.79
C ILE A 5 -7.95 45.85 -7.60
N LEU A 6 -9.07 45.24 -7.24
CA LEU A 6 -9.08 44.04 -6.41
C LEU A 6 -8.56 42.88 -7.26
N ILE A 7 -7.26 42.60 -7.15
CA ILE A 7 -6.68 41.35 -7.67
C ILE A 7 -7.14 40.23 -6.72
N THR A 8 -8.32 39.67 -6.97
CA THR A 8 -8.72 38.40 -6.35
C THR A 8 -8.04 37.25 -7.10
N ASN A 9 -6.71 37.16 -7.03
CA ASN A 9 -6.02 35.92 -7.29
C ASN A 9 -6.03 35.15 -5.97
N GLY A 10 -7.12 34.43 -5.72
CA GLY A 10 -7.20 33.48 -4.62
C GLY A 10 -6.08 32.46 -4.80
N LEU A 11 -5.08 32.53 -3.93
CA LEU A 11 -4.04 31.52 -3.81
C LEU A 11 -4.72 30.21 -3.41
N THR A 12 -4.96 29.32 -4.37
CA THR A 12 -5.40 27.96 -4.06
C THR A 12 -4.24 27.24 -3.39
N GLN A 13 -4.38 26.92 -2.10
CA GLN A 13 -3.41 26.13 -1.37
C GLN A 13 -3.28 24.73 -2.00
N SER A 14 -2.06 24.20 -2.04
CA SER A 14 -1.82 22.84 -2.51
C SER A 14 -2.38 21.81 -1.51
N ILE A 15 -2.62 20.57 -1.97
CA ILE A 15 -3.10 19.50 -1.08
C ILE A 15 -2.10 19.27 0.08
N PRO A 16 -0.77 19.19 -0.14
CA PRO A 16 0.17 19.09 0.96
C PRO A 16 0.14 20.26 1.93
N GLU A 17 -0.02 21.51 1.46
CA GLU A 17 -0.15 22.68 2.32
C GLU A 17 -1.38 22.57 3.23
N ILE A 18 -2.52 22.17 2.67
CA ILE A 18 -3.76 21.96 3.44
C ILE A 18 -3.54 20.92 4.54
N ILE A 19 -2.97 19.76 4.19
CA ILE A 19 -2.72 18.67 5.14
C ILE A 19 -1.75 19.10 6.24
N ASN A 20 -0.63 19.72 5.87
CA ASN A 20 0.43 20.10 6.80
C ASN A 20 0.07 21.31 7.67
N SER A 21 -0.93 22.11 7.27
CA SER A 21 -1.45 23.22 8.09
C SER A 21 -2.31 22.74 9.27
N ASN A 22 -2.78 21.49 9.25
CA ASN A 22 -3.58 20.94 10.32
C ASN A 22 -2.69 20.59 11.54
N PRO A 23 -2.85 21.26 12.70
CA PRO A 23 -2.03 21.00 13.88
C PRO A 23 -2.24 19.59 14.47
N ASN A 24 -3.32 18.90 14.10
CA ASN A 24 -3.61 17.53 14.53
C ASN A 24 -3.09 16.47 13.53
N SER A 25 -2.44 16.87 12.44
CA SER A 25 -1.87 15.90 11.51
C SER A 25 -0.71 15.16 12.17
N THR A 26 -0.75 13.82 12.12
CA THR A 26 0.32 12.95 12.62
C THR A 26 1.32 12.55 11.53
N TRP A 27 1.13 13.04 10.31
CA TRP A 27 1.94 12.73 9.14
C TRP A 27 2.20 13.97 8.30
N VAL A 28 3.24 13.90 7.47
CA VAL A 28 3.67 15.00 6.59
C VAL A 28 3.39 14.63 5.14
N ALA A 29 2.67 15.50 4.44
CA ALA A 29 2.43 15.39 3.01
C ALA A 29 3.54 16.10 2.21
N VAL A 30 3.87 15.53 1.05
CA VAL A 30 4.86 16.10 0.11
C VAL A 30 4.31 16.05 -1.30
N ASP A 31 4.70 17.02 -2.12
CA ASP A 31 4.34 17.04 -3.54
C ASP A 31 5.20 16.05 -4.34
N TYR A 32 4.55 15.33 -5.25
CA TYR A 32 5.19 14.44 -6.20
C TYR A 32 4.98 14.93 -7.64
N PRO A 33 5.93 14.69 -8.55
CA PRO A 33 5.75 14.95 -9.97
C PRO A 33 4.46 14.32 -10.53
N PRO A 34 3.74 15.00 -11.45
CA PRO A 34 2.52 14.47 -12.04
C PRO A 34 2.68 13.08 -12.67
N SER A 35 3.85 12.76 -13.21
CA SER A 35 4.16 11.43 -13.75
C SER A 35 4.09 10.33 -12.69
N ILE A 36 4.65 10.57 -11.50
CA ILE A 36 4.57 9.65 -10.36
C ILE A 36 3.11 9.52 -9.93
N MET A 37 2.41 10.65 -9.75
CA MET A 37 1.01 10.64 -9.30
C MET A 37 0.09 9.89 -10.28
N ASN A 38 0.26 10.09 -11.58
CA ASN A 38 -0.53 9.40 -12.60
C ASN A 38 -0.24 7.90 -12.64
N LYS A 39 1.03 7.50 -12.52
CA LYS A 39 1.42 6.10 -12.37
C LYS A 39 0.80 5.46 -11.12
N MET A 40 0.89 6.12 -9.97
CA MET A 40 0.34 5.60 -8.71
C MET A 40 -1.18 5.46 -8.75
N LYS A 41 -1.88 6.41 -9.38
CA LYS A 41 -3.32 6.30 -9.65
C LYS A 41 -3.65 5.12 -10.55
N HIS A 42 -2.87 4.92 -11.62
CA HIS A 42 -3.06 3.79 -12.54
C HIS A 42 -2.78 2.44 -11.86
N ASN A 43 -1.82 2.39 -10.95
CA ASN A 43 -1.37 1.17 -10.27
C ASN A 43 -2.23 0.76 -9.06
N SER A 44 -3.08 1.66 -8.57
CA SER A 44 -3.99 1.41 -7.44
C SER A 44 -5.27 0.69 -7.92
N GLN A 45 -5.20 -0.63 -8.15
CA GLN A 45 -6.28 -1.42 -8.78
C GLN A 45 -6.82 -2.57 -7.91
N ILE A 46 -6.99 -2.36 -6.60
CA ILE A 46 -7.65 -3.37 -5.75
C ILE A 46 -9.17 -3.26 -5.86
N SER A 47 -9.85 -4.39 -6.02
CA SER A 47 -11.32 -4.44 -6.09
C SER A 47 -11.94 -4.35 -4.69
N ASN A 48 -13.17 -3.84 -4.60
CA ASN A 48 -13.98 -3.87 -3.37
C ASN A 48 -14.63 -5.24 -3.10
N HIS A 49 -14.14 -6.31 -3.74
CA HIS A 49 -14.68 -7.64 -3.57
C HIS A 49 -14.24 -8.21 -2.22
N ILE A 50 -15.13 -8.13 -1.23
CA ILE A 50 -14.91 -8.68 0.11
C ILE A 50 -15.56 -10.06 0.15
N THR A 51 -14.75 -11.10 0.32
CA THR A 51 -15.27 -12.43 0.67
C THR A 51 -15.47 -12.50 2.18
N SER A 52 -16.66 -12.88 2.62
CA SER A 52 -16.90 -13.18 4.03
C SER A 52 -16.10 -14.43 4.41
N HIS A 53 -15.15 -14.29 5.34
CA HIS A 53 -14.50 -15.43 5.98
C HIS A 53 -15.06 -15.61 7.38
N GLU A 54 -15.24 -16.87 7.81
CA GLU A 54 -15.46 -17.19 9.21
C GLU A 54 -14.27 -16.65 10.01
N THR A 55 -14.59 -15.82 11.00
CA THR A 55 -13.56 -15.29 11.89
C THR A 55 -13.26 -16.36 12.91
N GLU A 56 -11.99 -16.78 12.98
CA GLU A 56 -11.53 -17.52 14.15
C GLU A 56 -11.63 -16.59 15.37
N PRO A 57 -12.26 -17.03 16.47
CA PRO A 57 -12.38 -16.19 17.66
C PRO A 57 -10.99 -15.80 18.14
N TYR A 58 -10.79 -14.49 18.33
CA TYR A 58 -9.56 -13.94 18.87
C TYR A 58 -9.21 -14.67 20.17
N LYS A 59 -8.12 -15.44 20.17
CA LYS A 59 -7.55 -15.98 21.39
C LYS A 59 -6.74 -14.89 22.03
N ASP A 60 -7.27 -14.34 23.12
CA ASP A 60 -6.52 -13.40 23.94
C ASP A 60 -5.26 -14.09 24.47
N ASN A 61 -4.13 -13.64 23.97
CA ASN A 61 -2.83 -13.93 24.56
C ASN A 61 -2.38 -12.61 25.18
N SER A 62 -2.57 -12.47 26.49
CA SER A 62 -2.26 -11.27 27.27
C SER A 62 -0.78 -10.84 27.24
N ASN A 63 0.06 -11.49 26.42
CA ASN A 63 1.48 -11.22 26.24
C ASN A 63 1.82 -10.57 24.89
N VAL A 64 0.88 -9.88 24.23
CA VAL A 64 1.21 -9.08 23.02
C VAL A 64 1.99 -7.83 23.43
N PRO A 65 3.18 -7.57 22.84
CA PRO A 65 3.97 -6.39 23.18
C PRO A 65 3.32 -5.08 22.68
N SER A 66 3.61 -3.97 23.36
CA SER A 66 3.14 -2.63 22.94
C SER A 66 3.71 -2.19 21.59
N GLU A 67 4.84 -2.76 21.17
CA GLU A 67 5.49 -2.53 19.88
C GLU A 67 5.95 -3.85 19.27
N PHE A 68 5.77 -4.01 17.96
CA PHE A 68 6.19 -5.19 17.23
C PHE A 68 6.69 -4.83 15.84
N ASP A 69 7.85 -5.38 15.45
CA ASP A 69 8.39 -5.28 14.10
C ASP A 69 8.84 -6.67 13.64
N ALA A 70 8.13 -7.21 12.64
CA ALA A 70 8.41 -8.54 12.09
C ALA A 70 9.85 -8.69 11.60
N ARG A 71 10.47 -7.60 11.10
CA ARG A 71 11.85 -7.61 10.59
C ARG A 71 12.87 -7.77 11.72
N LYS A 72 12.55 -7.28 12.92
CA LYS A 72 13.38 -7.46 14.13
C LYS A 72 13.15 -8.84 14.74
N GLN A 73 11.90 -9.32 14.73
CA GLN A 73 11.55 -10.63 15.28
C GLN A 73 12.08 -11.79 14.44
N TRP A 74 12.07 -11.64 13.11
CA TRP A 74 12.56 -12.66 12.16
C TRP A 74 13.57 -12.06 11.17
N PRO A 75 14.79 -11.73 11.63
CA PRO A 75 15.80 -11.10 10.80
C PRO A 75 16.17 -11.96 9.59
N GLY A 76 16.19 -11.35 8.41
CA GLY A 76 16.53 -12.03 7.15
C GLY A 76 15.44 -12.95 6.58
N LEU A 77 14.30 -13.11 7.26
CA LEU A 77 13.18 -13.94 6.80
C LEU A 77 12.02 -13.12 6.23
N ILE A 78 11.97 -11.83 6.54
CA ILE A 78 11.00 -10.90 5.96
C ILE A 78 11.56 -10.33 4.66
N LEU A 79 10.80 -10.47 3.58
CA LEU A 79 11.12 -9.97 2.25
C LEU A 79 11.25 -8.44 2.25
N GLY A 80 12.16 -7.95 1.41
CA GLY A 80 12.31 -6.53 1.14
C GLY A 80 11.15 -5.97 0.30
N VAL A 81 11.10 -4.64 0.19
CA VAL A 81 10.11 -3.93 -0.64
C VAL A 81 10.32 -4.27 -2.11
N ARG A 82 9.25 -4.61 -2.82
CA ARG A 82 9.26 -4.91 -4.26
C ARG A 82 8.49 -3.85 -5.05
N ASP A 83 8.79 -3.75 -6.34
CA ASP A 83 8.13 -2.82 -7.27
C ASP A 83 7.18 -3.58 -8.20
N GLN A 84 5.92 -3.16 -8.23
CA GLN A 84 4.90 -3.70 -9.14
C GLN A 84 5.01 -3.17 -10.58
N GLY A 85 5.88 -2.19 -10.84
CA GLY A 85 6.09 -1.62 -12.17
C GLY A 85 4.90 -0.80 -12.65
N ASP A 86 4.67 -0.77 -13.96
CA ASP A 86 3.51 -0.10 -14.59
C ASP A 86 2.35 -1.09 -14.74
N CYS A 87 1.92 -1.66 -13.61
CA CYS A 87 0.92 -2.71 -13.56
C CYS A 87 0.12 -2.58 -12.26
N GLY A 88 -1.22 -2.63 -12.32
CA GLY A 88 -2.12 -2.64 -11.16
C GLY A 88 -2.13 -3.97 -10.40
N ALA A 89 -0.95 -4.48 -10.02
CA ALA A 89 -0.76 -5.80 -9.43
C ALA A 89 -0.47 -5.79 -7.92
N CYS A 90 -0.80 -4.71 -7.21
CA CYS A 90 -0.62 -4.64 -5.75
C CYS A 90 -1.25 -5.83 -5.00
N TRP A 91 -2.39 -6.34 -5.49
CA TRP A 91 -3.07 -7.54 -5.00
C TRP A 91 -2.14 -8.77 -5.06
N ALA A 92 -1.48 -9.02 -6.19
CA ALA A 92 -0.60 -10.17 -6.38
C ALA A 92 0.71 -10.04 -5.59
N PHE A 93 1.29 -8.84 -5.55
CA PHE A 93 2.52 -8.58 -4.80
C PHE A 93 2.31 -8.75 -3.30
N SER A 94 1.25 -8.19 -2.74
CA SER A 94 0.93 -8.32 -1.31
C SER A 94 0.70 -9.77 -0.89
N ILE A 95 0.02 -10.59 -1.71
CA ILE A 95 -0.18 -12.02 -1.45
C ILE A 95 1.16 -12.77 -1.50
N ALA A 96 1.92 -12.61 -2.58
CA ALA A 96 3.19 -13.30 -2.79
C ALA A 96 4.19 -12.98 -1.67
N GLU A 97 4.30 -11.71 -1.26
CA GLU A 97 5.18 -11.28 -0.18
C GLU A 97 4.74 -11.86 1.17
N ASN A 98 3.44 -11.82 1.50
CA ASN A 98 2.95 -12.38 2.77
C ASN A 98 3.16 -13.89 2.86
N ILE A 99 2.90 -14.63 1.78
CA ILE A 99 3.14 -16.08 1.75
C ILE A 99 4.64 -16.36 1.87
N GLY A 100 5.49 -15.64 1.12
CA GLY A 100 6.94 -15.77 1.22
C GLY A 100 7.47 -15.53 2.63
N ASN A 101 7.02 -14.46 3.28
CA ASN A 101 7.36 -14.14 4.68
C ASN A 101 6.96 -15.28 5.63
N ARG A 102 5.73 -15.80 5.49
CA ARG A 102 5.24 -16.91 6.34
C ARG A 102 6.05 -18.19 6.13
N LEU A 103 6.38 -18.53 4.89
CA LEU A 103 7.25 -19.67 4.58
C LEU A 103 8.65 -19.51 5.21
N GLY A 104 9.20 -18.30 5.17
CA GLY A 104 10.45 -17.95 5.85
C GLY A 104 10.36 -18.17 7.36
N ILE A 105 9.32 -17.65 8.01
CA ILE A 105 9.06 -17.81 9.45
C ILE A 105 8.93 -19.30 9.84
N LEU A 106 8.28 -20.10 8.99
CA LEU A 106 8.15 -21.55 9.15
C LEU A 106 9.41 -22.34 8.79
N LYS A 107 10.50 -21.67 8.40
CA LYS A 107 11.79 -22.26 8.01
C LYS A 107 11.69 -23.20 6.80
N CYS A 108 10.77 -22.91 5.88
CA CYS A 108 10.69 -23.60 4.60
C CYS A 108 11.78 -23.10 3.64
N SER A 109 12.31 -23.97 2.77
CA SER A 109 13.39 -23.67 1.83
C SER A 109 13.00 -22.78 0.63
N ARG A 110 11.76 -22.27 0.58
CA ARG A 110 11.18 -21.55 -0.57
C ARG A 110 10.63 -20.19 -0.12
N GLY A 111 11.49 -19.18 -0.08
CA GLY A 111 11.16 -17.84 0.44
C GLY A 111 10.64 -16.83 -0.58
N PHE A 112 10.77 -17.09 -1.89
CA PHE A 112 10.38 -16.13 -2.93
C PHE A 112 9.21 -16.64 -3.76
N MET A 113 8.01 -16.13 -3.46
CA MET A 113 6.83 -16.36 -4.28
C MET A 113 6.85 -15.45 -5.49
N SER A 114 6.42 -15.97 -6.65
CA SER A 114 6.32 -15.23 -7.91
C SER A 114 5.00 -14.46 -7.96
N PRO A 115 5.01 -13.11 -7.90
CA PRO A 115 3.80 -12.34 -8.17
C PRO A 115 3.37 -12.49 -9.62
N GLN A 116 4.32 -12.72 -10.55
CA GLN A 116 4.03 -12.89 -11.96
C GLN A 116 3.19 -14.14 -12.24
N ASP A 117 3.41 -15.21 -11.46
CA ASP A 117 2.59 -16.42 -11.55
C ASP A 117 1.13 -16.10 -11.17
N LEU A 118 0.91 -15.37 -10.07
CA LEU A 118 -0.42 -14.88 -9.72
C LEU A 118 -0.99 -13.94 -10.79
N ILE A 119 -0.20 -13.04 -11.36
CA ILE A 119 -0.67 -12.07 -12.37
C ILE A 119 -1.09 -12.77 -13.67
N SER A 120 -0.34 -13.79 -14.12
CA SER A 120 -0.49 -14.40 -15.44
C SER A 120 -1.33 -15.67 -15.45
N CYS A 121 -1.36 -16.41 -14.34
CA CYS A 121 -1.96 -17.75 -14.29
C CYS A 121 -3.22 -17.81 -13.43
N ASN A 122 -3.56 -16.73 -12.70
CA ASN A 122 -4.78 -16.69 -11.90
C ASN A 122 -5.97 -16.20 -12.72
N ASP A 123 -6.93 -17.10 -12.98
CA ASP A 123 -8.16 -16.76 -13.70
C ASP A 123 -9.13 -15.89 -12.89
N PHE A 124 -8.91 -15.77 -11.58
CA PHE A 124 -9.77 -14.98 -10.68
C PHE A 124 -9.43 -13.49 -10.71
N GLY A 125 -8.18 -13.13 -11.00
CA GLY A 125 -7.72 -11.74 -11.11
C GLY A 125 -7.87 -11.18 -12.54
N SER A 126 -7.71 -9.87 -12.69
CA SER A 126 -7.62 -9.20 -14.01
C SER A 126 -6.19 -8.79 -14.35
N GLY A 127 -5.20 -9.53 -13.85
CA GLY A 127 -3.77 -9.25 -14.01
C GLY A 127 -3.41 -7.83 -13.59
N CYS A 128 -2.88 -7.03 -14.52
CA CYS A 128 -2.52 -5.62 -14.29
C CYS A 128 -3.72 -4.66 -14.22
N LYS A 129 -4.93 -5.11 -14.50
CA LYS A 129 -6.15 -4.29 -14.41
C LYS A 129 -6.82 -4.41 -13.03
N GLY A 130 -6.18 -5.12 -12.10
CA GLY A 130 -6.63 -5.26 -10.72
C GLY A 130 -6.97 -6.69 -10.31
N GLY A 131 -7.28 -6.84 -9.03
CA GLY A 131 -7.58 -8.13 -8.40
C GLY A 131 -8.16 -7.96 -7.00
N TYR A 132 -8.40 -9.09 -6.33
CA TYR A 132 -8.97 -9.19 -4.99
C TYR A 132 -8.24 -10.24 -4.16
#